data_AF-A0A1G1AWL3-F1
#
_entry.id   AF-A0A1G1AWL3-F1
#
_cell.length_a   1.000
_cell.length_b   1.000
_cell.length_c   1.000
_cell.angle_alpha   90.00
_cell.angle_beta   90.00
_cell.angle_gamma   90.00
#
_symmetry.space_group_name_H-M   'P 1'
#
loop_
_entity.id
_entity.type
_entity.pdbx_description
1 polymer ?
#
loop_
_entity_poly.entity_id
_entity_poly.type
_entity_poly.pdbx_seq_one_letter_code
_entity_poly.pdbx_strand_id
1 'polypeptide(L)'
;MYSRPQKLVHINTIQYEIDMLDYCYNKVTRGWKNDIESFLSLEGFLLHYRNLVEFFADHGSLKVSKCEAWVPKGMAVNKAKIKSLKTTKPYERHRALISQYLQHCTETRIKDRSWDVVGMYAELRETLANFRKLFPVLVIPANKGESTGGYSTATVTTFDPGFSTRTPWGPKHS
;
A
#
# COMPACT_ATOMS: atom_id res chain seq x y z
N MET A 1 0.19 -16.61 15.74
CA MET A 1 -0.68 -16.78 14.56
C MET A 1 -1.04 -15.40 14.05
N TYR A 2 -0.68 -15.05 12.82
CA TYR A 2 -1.00 -13.74 12.25
C TYR A 2 -2.32 -13.84 11.50
N SER A 3 -3.34 -13.11 11.93
CA SER A 3 -4.60 -12.97 11.21
C SER A 3 -4.66 -11.60 10.57
N ARG A 4 -5.07 -11.55 9.30
CA ARG A 4 -5.49 -10.28 8.68
C ARG A 4 -6.58 -9.64 9.56
N PRO A 5 -6.54 -8.33 9.84
CA PRO A 5 -7.67 -7.64 10.46
C PRO A 5 -8.97 -8.01 9.74
N GLN A 6 -10.08 -8.14 10.49
CA GLN A 6 -11.38 -8.54 9.93
C GLN A 6 -11.67 -7.80 8.63
N LYS A 7 -12.18 -8.53 7.61
CA LYS A 7 -12.39 -8.02 6.26
C LYS A 7 -13.23 -6.74 6.31
N LEU A 8 -12.51 -5.62 6.20
CA LEU A 8 -13.09 -4.32 5.98
C LEU A 8 -13.81 -4.37 4.61
N VAL A 9 -14.93 -3.65 4.50
CA VAL A 9 -15.71 -3.48 3.26
C VAL A 9 -14.79 -3.22 2.05
N HIS A 10 -15.18 -3.63 0.84
CA HIS A 10 -14.31 -3.57 -0.34
C HIS A 10 -13.68 -2.19 -0.59
N ILE A 11 -14.42 -1.11 -0.33
CA ILE A 11 -13.90 0.26 -0.36
C ILE A 11 -12.65 0.48 0.52
N ASN A 12 -12.60 -0.12 1.70
CA ASN A 12 -11.44 -0.04 2.60
C ASN A 12 -10.28 -0.89 2.08
N THR A 13 -10.55 -1.96 1.33
CA THR A 13 -9.48 -2.69 0.62
C THR A 13 -8.89 -1.82 -0.48
N ILE A 14 -9.71 -1.10 -1.25
CA ILE A 14 -9.20 -0.16 -2.27
C ILE A 14 -8.36 0.92 -1.58
N GLN A 15 -8.83 1.49 -0.47
CA GLN A 15 -8.08 2.48 0.30
C GLN A 15 -6.73 1.93 0.80
N TYR A 16 -6.73 0.69 1.32
CA TYR A 16 -5.51 0.00 1.72
C TYR A 16 -4.50 -0.11 0.57
N GLU A 17 -4.94 -0.48 -0.64
CA GLU A 17 -4.03 -0.53 -1.81
C GLU A 17 -3.44 0.85 -2.13
N ILE A 18 -4.21 1.93 -2.00
CA ILE A 18 -3.72 3.31 -2.19
C ILE A 18 -2.69 3.67 -1.10
N ASP A 19 -2.99 3.37 0.16
CA ASP A 19 -2.12 3.71 1.27
C ASP A 19 -0.80 2.92 1.22
N MET A 20 -0.86 1.65 0.81
CA MET A 20 0.33 0.84 0.58
C MET A 20 1.14 1.31 -0.63
N LEU A 21 0.49 1.74 -1.71
CA LEU A 21 1.17 2.35 -2.85
C LEU A 21 1.95 3.61 -2.41
N ASP A 22 1.32 4.49 -1.64
CA ASP A 22 1.96 5.70 -1.11
C ASP A 22 3.12 5.37 -0.18
N TYR A 23 2.96 4.37 0.70
CA TYR A 23 4.01 3.91 1.60
C TYR A 23 5.23 3.41 0.81
N CYS A 24 5.02 2.50 -0.15
CA CYS A 24 6.07 1.95 -0.98
C CYS A 24 6.74 3.03 -1.85
N TYR A 25 5.96 3.94 -2.45
CA TYR A 25 6.49 5.07 -3.23
C TYR A 25 7.43 5.96 -2.39
N ASN A 26 7.00 6.32 -1.17
CA ASN A 26 7.83 7.11 -0.25
C ASN A 26 9.09 6.36 0.16
N LYS A 27 9.04 5.04 0.34
CA LYS A 27 10.22 4.22 0.63
C LYS A 27 11.19 4.18 -0.55
N VAL A 28 10.68 3.96 -1.76
CA VAL A 28 11.51 3.92 -2.99
C VAL A 28 12.24 5.22 -3.24
N THR A 29 11.54 6.35 -3.07
CA THR A 29 12.09 7.67 -3.42
C THR A 29 13.04 8.24 -2.38
N ARG A 30 13.00 7.75 -1.13
CA ARG A 30 13.89 8.21 -0.04
C ARG A 30 15.20 7.42 0.04
N GLY A 31 15.37 6.40 -0.79
CA GLY A 31 16.52 5.50 -0.73
C GLY A 31 16.37 4.40 0.35
N TRP A 32 17.24 3.40 0.25
CA TRP A 32 17.12 2.14 0.98
C TRP A 32 18.28 1.95 1.95
N LYS A 33 18.03 1.22 3.04
CA LYS A 33 19.11 0.86 3.97
C LYS A 33 19.90 -0.37 3.51
N ASN A 34 19.25 -1.26 2.75
CA ASN A 34 19.83 -2.49 2.21
C ASN A 34 19.02 -3.00 1.00
N ASP A 35 19.58 -3.99 0.30
CA ASP A 35 18.98 -4.58 -0.90
C ASP A 35 17.64 -5.25 -0.64
N ILE A 36 17.45 -5.86 0.53
CA ILE A 36 16.18 -6.52 0.89
C ILE A 36 15.06 -5.49 1.00
N GLU A 37 15.31 -4.36 1.67
CA GLU A 37 14.34 -3.26 1.78
C GLU A 37 14.05 -2.64 0.40
N SER A 38 15.07 -2.57 -0.47
CA SER A 38 14.93 -2.13 -1.86
C SER A 38 13.99 -3.03 -2.66
N PHE A 39 14.25 -4.34 -2.69
CA PHE A 39 13.40 -5.30 -3.39
C PHE A 39 11.98 -5.32 -2.81
N LEU A 40 11.85 -5.40 -1.49
CA LEU A 40 10.53 -5.45 -0.84
C LEU A 40 9.68 -4.23 -1.17
N SER A 41 10.27 -3.04 -1.12
CA SER A 41 9.54 -1.81 -1.36
C SER A 41 9.23 -1.58 -2.84
N LEU A 42 10.14 -1.96 -3.75
CA LEU A 42 9.89 -1.92 -5.20
C LEU A 42 8.81 -2.92 -5.59
N GLU A 43 8.91 -4.18 -5.15
CA GLU A 43 7.89 -5.19 -5.41
C GLU A 43 6.54 -4.82 -4.80
N GLY A 44 6.54 -4.28 -3.58
CA GLY A 44 5.35 -3.72 -2.94
C GLY A 44 4.74 -2.60 -3.77
N PHE A 45 5.54 -1.64 -4.24
CA PHE A 45 5.08 -0.57 -5.12
C PHE A 45 4.41 -1.14 -6.37
N LEU A 46 5.10 -2.04 -7.08
CA LEU A 46 4.59 -2.63 -8.33
C LEU A 46 3.33 -3.46 -8.11
N LEU A 47 3.26 -4.22 -7.02
CA LEU A 47 2.08 -5.01 -6.65
C LEU A 47 0.84 -4.12 -6.47
N HIS A 48 0.95 -3.11 -5.61
CA HIS A 48 -0.17 -2.21 -5.31
C HIS A 48 -0.53 -1.35 -6.53
N TYR A 49 0.46 -0.89 -7.29
CA TYR A 49 0.24 -0.18 -8.54
C TYR A 49 -0.56 -1.03 -9.54
N ARG A 50 -0.14 -2.27 -9.78
CA ARG A 50 -0.84 -3.20 -10.69
C ARG A 50 -2.29 -3.42 -10.27
N ASN A 51 -2.54 -3.67 -8.98
CA ASN A 51 -3.89 -3.90 -8.47
C ASN A 51 -4.78 -2.67 -8.69
N LEU A 52 -4.26 -1.46 -8.45
CA LEU A 52 -5.01 -0.21 -8.65
C LEU A 52 -5.26 0.09 -10.12
N VAL A 53 -4.29 -0.07 -11.02
CA VAL A 53 -4.54 0.14 -12.46
C VAL A 53 -5.52 -0.88 -13.01
N GLU A 54 -5.52 -2.13 -12.53
CA GLU A 54 -6.54 -3.12 -12.89
C GLU A 54 -7.94 -2.66 -12.47
N PHE A 55 -8.10 -2.23 -11.21
CA PHE A 55 -9.36 -1.70 -10.71
C PHE A 55 -9.85 -0.48 -11.50
N PHE A 56 -9.00 0.53 -11.67
CA PHE A 56 -9.35 1.76 -12.40
C PHE A 56 -9.58 1.55 -13.89
N ALA A 57 -9.09 0.45 -14.47
CA ALA A 57 -9.37 0.07 -15.85
C ALA A 57 -10.64 -0.78 -16.04
N ASP A 58 -11.42 -1.03 -14.97
CA ASP A 58 -12.53 -2.00 -14.94
C ASP A 58 -12.09 -3.45 -15.23
N HIS A 59 -10.85 -3.79 -14.92
CA HIS A 59 -10.31 -5.13 -15.05
C HIS A 59 -10.44 -5.93 -13.75
N GLY A 60 -10.71 -7.23 -13.84
CA GLY A 60 -10.94 -8.09 -12.68
C GLY A 60 -12.38 -8.11 -12.16
N SER A 61 -12.55 -8.55 -10.90
CA SER A 61 -13.87 -8.77 -10.28
C SER A 61 -14.50 -7.50 -9.71
N LEU A 62 -13.69 -6.62 -9.11
CA LEU A 62 -14.12 -5.28 -8.68
C LEU A 62 -13.89 -4.28 -9.80
N LYS A 63 -14.92 -3.48 -10.12
CA LYS A 63 -14.93 -2.56 -11.25
C LYS A 63 -15.42 -1.19 -10.81
N VAL A 64 -14.77 -0.12 -11.25
CA VAL A 64 -15.23 1.26 -11.04
C VAL A 64 -16.66 1.44 -11.55
N SER A 65 -16.96 0.88 -12.73
CA SER A 65 -18.29 0.87 -13.36
C SER A 65 -19.37 0.11 -12.59
N LYS A 66 -19.00 -0.74 -11.62
CA LYS A 66 -19.93 -1.51 -10.78
C LYS A 66 -19.79 -1.11 -9.31
N CYS A 67 -19.91 0.19 -9.04
CA CYS A 67 -19.64 0.78 -7.72
C CYS A 67 -20.46 0.17 -6.58
N GLU A 68 -21.68 -0.28 -6.87
CA GLU A 68 -22.58 -0.94 -5.93
C GLU A 68 -22.02 -2.23 -5.35
N ALA A 69 -21.05 -2.86 -6.02
CA ALA A 69 -20.39 -4.07 -5.55
C ALA A 69 -19.32 -3.82 -4.47
N TRP A 70 -18.82 -2.58 -4.35
CA TRP A 70 -17.74 -2.27 -3.41
C TRP A 70 -17.98 -1.08 -2.48
N VAL A 71 -18.94 -0.22 -2.81
CA VAL A 71 -19.45 0.83 -1.93
C VAL A 71 -20.42 0.22 -0.91
N PRO A 72 -20.37 0.62 0.38
CA PRO A 72 -21.35 0.19 1.37
C PRO A 72 -22.80 0.48 0.95
N LYS A 73 -23.71 -0.47 1.21
CA LYS A 73 -25.14 -0.29 0.94
C LYS A 73 -25.66 0.94 1.69
N GLY A 74 -26.48 1.76 1.02
CA GLY A 74 -27.07 2.97 1.60
C GLY A 74 -26.16 4.21 1.57
N MET A 75 -24.89 4.09 1.15
CA MET A 75 -24.03 5.25 0.94
C MET A 75 -24.46 6.01 -0.33
N ALA A 76 -24.78 7.30 -0.18
CA ALA A 76 -25.05 8.16 -1.32
C ALA A 76 -23.76 8.39 -2.11
N VAL A 77 -23.75 7.99 -3.38
CA VAL A 77 -22.60 8.16 -4.26
C VAL A 77 -22.96 8.87 -5.55
N ASN A 78 -22.08 9.77 -5.99
CA ASN A 78 -22.18 10.37 -7.31
C ASN A 78 -21.56 9.42 -8.35
N LYS A 79 -22.41 8.61 -9.01
CA LYS A 79 -21.97 7.62 -10.01
C LYS A 79 -21.19 8.24 -11.17
N ALA A 80 -21.51 9.47 -11.57
CA ALA A 80 -20.78 10.17 -12.64
C ALA A 80 -19.34 10.49 -12.22
N LYS A 81 -19.14 11.01 -11.00
CA LYS A 81 -17.80 11.26 -10.45
C LYS A 81 -17.01 9.97 -10.20
N ILE A 82 -17.67 8.87 -9.82
CA ILE A 82 -17.00 7.57 -9.73
C ILE A 82 -16.56 7.10 -11.12
N LYS A 83 -17.43 7.19 -12.13
CA LYS A 83 -17.10 6.80 -13.50
C LYS A 83 -15.92 7.59 -14.07
N SER A 84 -15.75 8.86 -13.68
CA SER A 84 -14.60 9.67 -14.10
C SER A 84 -13.26 9.23 -13.48
N LEU A 85 -13.25 8.35 -12.47
CA LEU A 85 -12.02 7.75 -11.95
C LEU A 85 -11.42 6.71 -12.90
N LYS A 86 -12.19 6.26 -13.90
CA LYS A 86 -11.74 5.23 -14.83
C LYS A 86 -10.57 5.74 -15.67
N THR A 87 -9.50 4.95 -15.73
CA THR A 87 -8.35 5.20 -16.59
C THR A 87 -7.76 3.87 -17.09
N THR A 88 -7.50 3.76 -18.40
CA THR A 88 -6.99 2.52 -19.01
C THR A 88 -5.53 2.61 -19.45
N LYS A 89 -5.01 3.81 -19.72
CA LYS A 89 -3.65 4.00 -20.23
C LYS A 89 -2.56 3.41 -19.30
N PRO A 90 -2.60 3.64 -17.96
CA PRO A 90 -1.61 3.04 -17.06
C PRO A 90 -1.70 1.51 -17.02
N TYR A 91 -2.91 0.97 -17.14
CA TYR A 91 -3.14 -0.49 -17.20
C TYR A 91 -2.50 -1.09 -18.46
N GLU A 92 -2.82 -0.53 -19.63
CA GLU A 92 -2.31 -0.99 -20.93
C GLU A 92 -0.77 -0.96 -20.98
N ARG A 93 -0.17 0.09 -20.40
CA ARG A 93 1.28 0.29 -20.40
C ARG A 93 2.03 -0.66 -19.48
N HIS A 94 1.52 -0.88 -18.27
CA HIS A 94 2.34 -1.45 -17.19
C HIS A 94 1.90 -2.85 -16.73
N ARG A 95 0.61 -3.20 -16.83
CA ARG A 95 0.06 -4.38 -16.13
C ARG A 95 0.75 -5.69 -16.47
N ALA A 96 0.97 -5.94 -17.76
CA ALA A 96 1.58 -7.20 -18.22
C ALA A 96 3.05 -7.30 -17.77
N LEU A 97 3.79 -6.20 -17.90
CA LEU A 97 5.20 -6.13 -17.52
C LEU A 97 5.38 -6.35 -16.01
N ILE A 98 4.54 -5.70 -15.20
CA ILE A 98 4.56 -5.89 -13.74
C ILE A 98 4.20 -7.33 -13.37
N SER A 99 3.15 -7.89 -13.97
CA SER A 99 2.73 -9.27 -13.68
C SER A 99 3.82 -10.28 -13.99
N GLN A 100 4.52 -10.11 -15.11
CA GLN A 100 5.66 -10.95 -15.48
C GLN A 100 6.82 -10.80 -14.48
N TYR A 101 7.12 -9.57 -14.05
CA TYR A 101 8.22 -9.30 -13.11
C TYR A 101 7.99 -9.89 -11.71
N LEU A 102 6.76 -9.79 -11.20
CA LEU A 102 6.36 -10.33 -9.91
C LEU A 102 6.26 -11.88 -9.90
N GLN A 103 6.46 -12.55 -11.04
CA GLN A 103 6.52 -14.01 -11.11
C GLN A 103 7.96 -14.49 -10.88
N HIS A 104 8.31 -14.76 -9.63
CA HIS A 104 9.70 -14.95 -9.21
C HIS A 104 10.32 -16.24 -9.74
N CYS A 105 9.54 -17.32 -9.81
CA CYS A 105 10.01 -18.63 -10.26
C CYS A 105 9.92 -18.77 -11.79
N THR A 106 10.63 -17.91 -12.52
CA THR A 106 10.72 -17.94 -13.99
C THR A 106 12.12 -17.57 -14.48
N GLU A 107 12.50 -18.06 -15.67
CA GLU A 107 13.78 -17.71 -16.31
C GLU A 107 13.90 -16.21 -16.65
N THR A 108 12.77 -15.50 -16.72
CA THR A 108 12.75 -14.08 -17.09
C THR A 108 13.14 -13.14 -15.94
N ARG A 109 13.30 -13.67 -14.72
CA ARG A 109 13.56 -12.90 -13.50
C ARG A 109 14.93 -12.24 -13.47
N ILE A 110 15.93 -12.82 -14.14
CA ILE A 110 17.29 -12.28 -14.20
C ILE A 110 17.47 -11.19 -15.26
N LYS A 111 16.43 -10.86 -16.03
CA LYS A 111 16.50 -9.79 -17.03
C LYS A 111 16.44 -8.45 -16.32
N ASP A 112 17.44 -7.61 -16.55
CA ASP A 112 17.47 -6.25 -16.03
C ASP A 112 16.22 -5.47 -16.47
N ARG A 113 15.54 -4.89 -15.48
CA ARG A 113 14.43 -3.97 -15.69
C ARG A 113 14.60 -2.78 -14.77
N SER A 114 14.63 -1.59 -15.35
CA SER A 114 14.44 -0.35 -14.61
C SER A 114 12.97 0.00 -14.55
N TRP A 115 12.56 0.61 -13.44
CA TRP A 115 11.19 1.07 -13.22
C TRP A 115 11.23 2.57 -12.93
N ASP A 116 10.56 3.37 -13.77
CA ASP A 116 10.34 4.79 -13.49
C ASP A 116 9.20 4.95 -12.48
N VAL A 117 9.51 4.66 -11.21
CA VAL A 117 8.54 4.71 -10.10
C VAL A 117 7.93 6.11 -9.94
N VAL A 118 8.69 7.17 -10.25
CA VAL A 118 8.22 8.56 -10.17
C VAL A 118 7.20 8.84 -11.27
N GLY A 119 7.51 8.49 -12.52
CA GLY A 119 6.59 8.63 -13.65
C GLY A 119 5.34 7.78 -13.47
N MET A 120 5.49 6.51 -13.09
CA MET A 120 4.36 5.61 -12.82
C MET A 120 3.42 6.18 -11.75
N TYR A 121 3.95 6.60 -10.60
CA TYR A 121 3.11 7.18 -9.55
C TYR A 121 2.41 8.47 -10.01
N ALA A 122 3.09 9.29 -10.82
CA ALA A 122 2.50 10.51 -11.40
C ALA A 122 1.30 10.22 -12.31
N GLU A 123 1.29 9.09 -13.04
CA GLU A 123 0.17 8.69 -13.91
C GLU A 123 -1.14 8.45 -13.14
N LEU A 124 -1.07 8.03 -11.87
CA LEU A 124 -2.24 7.75 -11.04
C LEU A 124 -2.59 8.87 -10.06
N ARG A 125 -1.66 9.80 -9.78
CA ARG A 125 -1.77 10.78 -8.69
C ARG A 125 -3.12 11.50 -8.64
N GLU A 126 -3.60 11.98 -9.78
CA GLU A 126 -4.89 12.69 -9.86
C GLU A 126 -6.08 11.75 -9.57
N THR A 127 -6.08 10.55 -10.14
CA THR A 127 -7.10 9.52 -9.89
C THR A 127 -7.17 9.14 -8.41
N LEU A 128 -6.01 8.95 -7.76
CA LEU A 128 -5.93 8.64 -6.33
C LEU A 128 -6.47 9.79 -5.46
N ALA A 129 -6.11 11.03 -5.79
CA ALA A 129 -6.61 12.21 -5.10
C ALA A 129 -8.13 12.36 -5.25
N ASN A 130 -8.65 12.14 -6.46
CA ASN A 130 -10.09 12.21 -6.73
C ASN A 130 -10.85 11.07 -6.05
N PHE A 131 -10.27 9.87 -5.97
CA PHE A 131 -10.84 8.76 -5.20
C PHE A 131 -10.96 9.15 -3.71
N ARG A 132 -9.88 9.64 -3.08
CA ARG A 132 -9.89 10.07 -1.67
C ARG A 132 -10.85 11.23 -1.39
N LYS A 133 -11.08 12.12 -2.34
CA LYS A 133 -12.10 13.18 -2.22
C LYS A 133 -13.53 12.61 -2.20
N LEU A 134 -13.79 11.57 -2.98
CA LEU A 134 -15.10 10.92 -3.03
C LEU A 134 -15.33 10.01 -1.81
N PHE A 135 -14.26 9.43 -1.30
CA PHE A 135 -14.26 8.47 -0.21
C PHE A 135 -13.22 8.88 0.84
N PRO A 136 -13.50 9.94 1.61
CA PRO A 136 -12.58 10.35 2.66
C PRO A 136 -12.42 9.21 3.66
N VAL A 137 -11.17 8.93 4.02
CA VAL A 137 -10.89 8.02 5.13
C VAL A 137 -11.49 8.66 6.37
N LEU A 138 -12.55 8.05 6.92
CA LEU A 138 -12.95 8.37 8.27
C LEU A 138 -11.77 7.95 9.15
N VAL A 139 -10.99 8.93 9.61
CA VAL A 139 -10.06 8.72 10.70
C VAL A 139 -10.94 8.21 11.83
N ILE A 140 -10.91 6.90 12.08
CA ILE A 140 -11.50 6.35 13.29
C ILE A 140 -10.64 6.96 14.40
N PRO A 141 -11.16 7.91 15.21
CA PRO A 141 -10.38 8.41 16.33
C PRO A 141 -10.02 7.19 17.16
N ALA A 142 -8.73 7.01 17.45
CA ALA A 142 -8.29 6.00 18.37
C ALA A 142 -9.05 6.25 19.68
N ASN A 143 -10.08 5.44 19.95
CA ASN A 143 -10.89 5.60 21.14
C ASN A 143 -9.94 5.59 22.33
N LYS A 144 -9.89 6.71 23.06
CA LYS A 144 -9.46 6.75 24.45
C LYS A 144 -10.29 5.68 25.17
N GLY A 145 -9.59 4.74 25.79
CA GLY A 145 -10.09 3.40 26.05
C GLY A 145 -11.15 3.27 27.15
N GLU A 146 -11.75 2.08 27.19
CA GLU A 146 -11.89 1.18 28.35
C GLU A 146 -12.44 -0.16 27.82
N SER A 147 -11.63 -1.25 27.89
CA SER A 147 -11.78 -2.39 28.82
C SER A 147 -13.10 -3.15 28.60
N THR A 148 -13.18 -4.40 28.12
CA THR A 148 -12.39 -5.61 28.38
C THR A 148 -12.52 -6.61 27.22
N GLY A 149 -11.44 -7.30 26.86
CA GLY A 149 -11.49 -8.60 26.19
C GLY A 149 -10.83 -8.67 24.82
N GLY A 150 -9.64 -9.31 24.77
CA GLY A 150 -9.13 -9.96 23.56
C GLY A 150 -7.95 -9.28 22.87
N TYR A 151 -6.74 -9.59 23.36
CA TYR A 151 -5.43 -9.58 22.68
C TYR A 151 -5.17 -8.49 21.63
N SER A 152 -4.55 -7.40 22.09
CA SER A 152 -3.92 -6.38 21.27
C SER A 152 -2.41 -6.63 21.20
N THR A 153 -1.86 -6.86 20.01
CA THR A 153 -0.41 -6.75 19.73
C THR A 153 -0.22 -5.67 18.68
N ALA A 154 -0.20 -4.42 19.15
CA ALA A 154 0.50 -3.35 18.46
C ALA A 154 1.89 -3.26 19.11
N THR A 155 2.94 -3.55 18.36
CA THR A 155 4.32 -3.31 18.80
C THR A 155 4.51 -1.80 18.87
N VAL A 156 4.40 -1.25 20.08
CA VAL A 156 4.81 0.13 20.38
C VAL A 156 6.31 0.08 20.63
N THR A 157 7.10 0.60 19.69
CA THR A 157 8.50 0.93 19.98
C THR A 157 8.51 2.20 20.81
N THR A 158 8.51 2.09 22.14
CA THR A 158 8.81 3.23 23.01
C THR A 158 10.31 3.49 22.97
N PHE A 159 10.69 4.60 22.35
CA PHE A 159 12.01 5.19 22.51
C PHE A 159 12.05 5.81 23.91
N ASP A 160 12.83 5.22 24.81
CA ASP A 160 12.99 5.72 26.18
C ASP A 160 14.32 6.51 26.28
N PRO A 161 14.31 7.85 26.42
CA PRO A 161 15.51 8.64 26.55
C PRO A 161 15.89 8.71 28.03
N GLY A 162 16.46 7.63 28.57
CA GLY A 162 16.73 7.60 30.00
C GLY A 162 17.43 6.37 30.53
N PHE A 163 18.64 6.05 30.04
CA PHE A 163 19.57 5.26 30.84
C PHE A 163 21.00 5.80 30.73
N SER A 164 21.35 6.62 31.71
CA SER A 164 22.72 6.94 32.09
C SER A 164 23.25 5.82 32.98
N THR A 165 24.35 5.17 32.58
CA THR A 165 25.42 4.74 33.50
C THR A 165 26.75 4.54 32.74
N ARG A 166 27.81 5.20 33.23
CA ARG A 166 29.24 4.86 32.99
C ARG A 166 29.49 3.40 33.43
N THR A 167 30.43 2.62 32.89
CA THR A 167 31.90 2.77 32.85
C THR A 167 32.52 1.66 31.95
N PRO A 168 33.78 1.80 31.50
CA PRO A 168 34.44 0.87 30.57
C PRO A 168 35.21 -0.25 31.29
N TRP A 169 35.15 -1.47 30.75
CA TRP A 169 36.07 -2.57 31.09
C TRP A 169 36.81 -3.00 29.83
N GLY A 170 38.13 -2.81 29.82
CA GLY A 170 39.03 -3.36 28.81
C GLY A 170 39.48 -4.78 29.17
N PRO A 171 40.03 -5.56 28.21
CA PRO A 171 40.64 -6.84 28.51
C PRO A 171 42.13 -6.68 28.82
N LYS A 172 42.57 -7.27 29.93
CA LYS A 172 43.96 -7.66 30.15
C LYS A 172 44.20 -8.97 29.39
N HIS A 173 45.21 -9.00 28.52
CA HIS A 173 45.87 -10.23 28.15
C HIS A 173 47.37 -10.11 28.40
N SER A 174 47.88 -11.22 28.92
CA SER A 174 49.19 -11.51 29.50
C SER A 174 50.35 -11.45 28.51
#